data_AF-O64980-F1
#
_entry.id   AF-O64980-F1
#
_cell.length_a   1.000
_cell.length_b   1.000
_cell.length_c   1.000
_cell.angle_alpha   90.00
_cell.angle_beta   90.00
_cell.angle_gamma   90.00
#
_symmetry.space_group_name_H-M   'P 1'
#
loop_
_entity.id
_entity.type
_entity.pdbx_description
1 polymer ?
#
loop_
_entity_poly.entity_id
_entity_poly.type
_entity_poly.pdbx_seq_one_letter_code
_entity_poly.pdbx_strand_id
1 'polypeptide(L)'
;MEGVDPAVEEAAFVADDVSNIIKESIDAVLQNQQYSEAKVSQWTSSCLEHCIKRLTALNKPFKYVVTCIIMQKNGAGLHTAASCWWDSTTDGSRTVRWENKSMYCICTVFGLAI
;
A
#
# COMPACT_ATOMS: atom_id res chain seq x y z
N MET A 1 -30.82 -14.97 -4.14
CA MET A 1 -29.64 -14.55 -3.35
C MET A 1 -28.70 -15.74 -3.37
N GLU A 2 -27.95 -15.87 -4.46
CA GLU A 2 -26.98 -16.97 -4.61
C GLU A 2 -25.84 -16.74 -3.62
N GLY A 3 -25.52 -17.77 -2.84
CA GLY A 3 -24.43 -17.74 -1.88
C GLY A 3 -23.13 -17.48 -2.61
N VAL A 4 -22.33 -16.55 -2.10
CA VAL A 4 -20.97 -16.33 -2.57
C VAL A 4 -20.21 -17.63 -2.38
N ASP A 5 -19.58 -18.11 -3.45
CA ASP A 5 -18.81 -19.35 -3.44
C ASP A 5 -17.69 -19.23 -2.38
N PRO A 6 -17.54 -20.15 -1.42
CA PRO A 6 -16.58 -20.02 -0.32
C PRO A 6 -15.14 -19.80 -0.78
N ALA A 7 -14.77 -20.26 -1.98
CA ALA A 7 -13.46 -19.97 -2.59
C ALA A 7 -13.25 -18.48 -2.92
N VAL A 8 -14.32 -17.75 -3.24
CA VAL A 8 -14.29 -16.30 -3.52
C VAL A 8 -14.14 -15.49 -2.24
N GLU A 9 -14.70 -15.99 -1.12
CA GLU A 9 -14.58 -15.35 0.19
C GLU A 9 -13.15 -15.49 0.76
N GLU A 10 -12.50 -16.64 0.51
CA GLU A 10 -11.10 -16.90 0.89
C GLU A 10 -10.10 -16.09 0.02
N ALA A 11 -10.42 -15.93 -1.27
CA ALA A 11 -9.67 -15.14 -2.25
C ALA A 11 -10.09 -13.66 -2.32
N ALA A 12 -10.88 -13.16 -1.36
CA ALA A 12 -11.28 -11.76 -1.35
C ALA A 12 -10.14 -10.84 -0.91
N PHE A 13 -9.89 -9.79 -1.69
CA PHE A 13 -8.98 -8.71 -1.33
C PHE A 13 -9.55 -7.93 -0.13
N VAL A 14 -8.96 -8.11 1.06
CA VAL A 14 -9.44 -7.45 2.28
C VAL A 14 -8.84 -6.05 2.37
N ALA A 15 -9.61 -5.09 1.89
CA ALA A 15 -9.27 -3.67 1.85
C ALA A 15 -8.76 -3.08 3.16
N ASP A 16 -9.39 -3.42 4.28
CA ASP A 16 -9.10 -2.83 5.58
C ASP A 16 -7.79 -3.38 6.16
N ASP A 17 -7.56 -4.69 6.06
CA ASP A 17 -6.30 -5.33 6.45
C ASP A 17 -5.13 -4.75 5.67
N VAL A 18 -5.27 -4.63 4.35
CA VAL A 18 -4.24 -4.03 3.48
C VAL A 18 -4.00 -2.57 3.88
N SER A 19 -5.05 -1.80 4.16
CA SER A 19 -4.92 -0.40 4.59
C SER A 19 -4.17 -0.27 5.92
N ASN A 20 -4.42 -1.18 6.88
CA ASN A 20 -3.72 -1.20 8.17
C ASN A 20 -2.25 -1.60 8.01
N ILE A 21 -1.97 -2.64 7.21
CA ILE A 21 -0.60 -3.06 6.90
C ILE A 21 0.20 -1.91 6.29
N ILE A 22 -0.38 -1.17 5.34
CA ILE A 22 0.30 -0.02 4.72
C ILE A 22 0.59 1.06 5.76
N LYS A 23 -0.41 1.46 6.56
CA LYS A 23 -0.23 2.50 7.60
C LYS A 23 0.88 2.13 8.59
N GLU A 24 0.80 0.93 9.17
CA GLU A 24 1.79 0.48 10.15
C GLU A 24 3.19 0.32 9.54
N SER A 25 3.28 -0.07 8.27
CA SER A 25 4.57 -0.15 7.56
C SER A 25 5.19 1.22 7.32
N ILE A 26 4.36 2.22 6.99
CA ILE A 26 4.81 3.62 6.86
C ILE A 26 5.21 4.18 8.22
N ASP A 27 4.40 3.99 9.26
CA ASP A 27 4.66 4.50 10.61
C ASP A 27 5.97 3.94 11.19
N ALA A 28 6.23 2.64 11.00
CA ALA A 28 7.46 1.99 11.42
C ALA A 28 8.73 2.65 10.86
N VAL A 29 8.64 3.28 9.69
CA VAL A 29 9.79 3.90 8.99
C VAL A 29 9.82 5.42 9.19
N LEU A 30 8.68 6.10 9.05
CA LEU A 30 8.62 7.56 8.87
C LEU A 30 8.08 8.35 10.08
N GLN A 31 7.41 7.71 11.05
CA GLN A 31 6.72 8.42 12.14
C GLN A 31 7.62 9.39 12.92
N ASN A 32 8.88 9.02 13.14
CA ASN A 32 9.85 9.81 13.90
C ASN A 32 10.94 10.44 13.01
N GLN A 33 10.72 10.52 11.69
CA GLN A 33 11.68 11.06 10.74
C GLN A 33 11.32 12.49 10.31
N GLN A 34 12.32 13.35 10.19
CA GLN A 34 12.21 14.61 9.47
C GLN A 34 12.75 14.42 8.06
N TYR A 35 12.08 15.02 7.07
CA TYR A 35 12.46 14.89 5.66
C TYR A 35 13.96 15.15 5.44
N SER A 36 14.61 14.21 4.74
CA SER A 36 16.01 14.29 4.33
C SER A 36 16.14 13.57 2.99
N GLU A 37 16.43 14.32 1.93
CA GLU A 37 16.56 13.82 0.56
C GLU A 37 17.47 12.60 0.46
N ALA A 38 18.63 12.65 1.15
CA ALA A 38 19.61 11.56 1.16
C ALA A 38 19.06 10.24 1.73
N LYS A 39 18.03 10.28 2.58
CA LYS A 39 17.43 9.10 3.21
C LYS A 39 16.17 8.62 2.51
N VAL A 40 15.58 9.43 1.61
CA VAL A 40 14.30 9.10 0.95
C VAL A 40 14.35 7.75 0.25
N SER A 41 15.41 7.47 -0.52
CA SER A 41 15.56 6.18 -1.23
C SER A 41 15.57 4.98 -0.28
N GLN A 42 16.26 5.10 0.86
CA GLN A 42 16.29 4.06 1.89
C GLN A 42 14.92 3.88 2.53
N TRP A 43 14.23 4.97 2.88
CA TRP A 43 12.90 4.91 3.48
C TRP A 43 11.87 4.32 2.52
N THR A 44 11.88 4.70 1.25
CA THR A 44 11.00 4.13 0.23
C THR A 44 11.21 2.62 0.14
N SER A 45 12.47 2.17 0.07
CA SER A 45 12.79 0.73 0.01
C SER A 45 12.31 0.00 1.27
N SER A 46 12.55 0.59 2.45
CA SER A 46 12.12 0.03 3.74
C SER A 46 10.59 -0.08 3.81
N CYS A 47 9.85 0.96 3.42
CA CYS A 47 8.38 0.93 3.39
C CYS A 47 7.86 -0.18 2.46
N LEU A 48 8.45 -0.32 1.27
CA LEU A 48 8.07 -1.35 0.30
C LEU A 48 8.35 -2.76 0.84
N GLU A 49 9.52 -3.00 1.42
CA GLU A 49 9.90 -4.28 2.02
C GLU A 49 8.96 -4.65 3.17
N HIS A 50 8.68 -3.71 4.07
CA HIS A 50 7.75 -3.94 5.19
C HIS A 50 6.34 -4.28 4.70
N CYS A 51 5.83 -3.53 3.71
CA CYS A 51 4.52 -3.81 3.12
C CYS A 51 4.47 -5.21 2.49
N ILE A 52 5.42 -5.52 1.59
CA ILE A 52 5.44 -6.80 0.87
C ILE A 52 5.60 -7.98 1.83
N LYS A 53 6.49 -7.86 2.83
CA LYS A 53 6.70 -8.92 3.83
C LYS A 53 5.43 -9.22 4.61
N ARG A 54 4.68 -8.19 5.01
CA ARG A 54 3.44 -8.37 5.78
C ARG A 54 2.28 -8.85 4.92
N LEU A 55 2.17 -8.36 3.68
CA LEU A 55 1.16 -8.83 2.72
C LEU A 55 1.36 -10.31 2.38
N THR A 56 2.60 -10.72 2.11
CA THR A 56 2.92 -12.13 1.84
C THR A 56 2.72 -13.03 3.07
N ALA A 57 2.91 -12.50 4.28
CA ALA A 57 2.62 -13.23 5.53
C ALA A 57 1.12 -13.53 5.75
N LEU A 58 0.21 -12.88 5.02
CA LEU A 58 -1.22 -13.23 5.03
C LEU A 58 -1.48 -14.58 4.36
N ASN A 59 -0.51 -15.13 3.61
CA ASN A 59 -0.58 -16.41 2.93
C ASN A 59 -1.83 -16.59 2.04
N LYS A 60 -2.28 -15.48 1.42
CA LYS A 60 -3.38 -15.47 0.46
C LYS A 60 -2.86 -15.63 -0.97
N PRO A 61 -3.63 -16.22 -1.90
CA PRO A 61 -3.21 -16.50 -3.28
C PRO A 61 -3.22 -15.23 -4.15
N PHE A 62 -2.36 -14.26 -3.84
CA PHE A 62 -2.27 -13.00 -4.57
C PHE A 62 -0.84 -12.71 -5.04
N LYS A 63 -0.73 -12.08 -6.20
CA LYS A 63 0.43 -11.27 -6.58
C LYS A 63 0.23 -9.87 -6.06
N TYR A 64 1.22 -9.34 -5.34
CA TYR A 64 1.18 -7.99 -4.81
C TYR A 64 2.11 -7.05 -5.59
N VAL A 65 1.59 -5.88 -5.94
CA VAL A 65 2.40 -4.75 -6.45
C VAL A 65 2.25 -3.60 -5.46
N VAL A 66 3.37 -3.03 -5.01
CA VAL A 66 3.36 -1.91 -4.06
C VAL A 66 4.12 -0.74 -4.66
N THR A 67 3.52 0.43 -4.65
CA THR A 67 4.15 1.70 -5.02
C THR A 67 4.20 2.61 -3.81
N CYS A 68 5.30 3.33 -3.63
CA CYS A 68 5.49 4.24 -2.50
C CYS A 68 6.14 5.53 -3.00
N ILE A 69 5.51 6.67 -2.70
CA ILE A 69 5.94 8.02 -3.09
C ILE A 69 6.15 8.81 -1.81
N ILE A 70 7.36 9.34 -1.60
CA ILE A 70 7.68 10.26 -0.50
C ILE A 70 8.00 11.63 -1.10
N MET A 71 7.33 12.68 -0.60
CA MET A 71 7.45 14.04 -1.12
C MET A 71 7.65 15.05 0.01
N GLN A 72 8.58 15.99 -0.16
CA GLN A 72 8.77 17.09 0.79
C GLN A 72 7.57 18.03 0.83
N LYS A 73 7.19 18.49 2.02
CA LYS A 73 6.23 19.58 2.20
C LYS A 73 6.89 20.92 1.97
N ASN A 74 6.77 21.45 0.76
CA ASN A 74 7.29 22.76 0.37
C ASN A 74 6.24 23.62 -0.36
N GLY A 75 4.95 23.24 -0.28
CA GLY A 75 3.85 23.92 -0.96
C GLY A 75 3.58 23.43 -2.39
N ALA A 76 4.37 22.50 -2.93
CA ALA A 76 4.08 21.87 -4.21
C ALA A 76 2.89 20.89 -4.11
N GLY A 77 2.10 20.80 -5.18
CA GLY A 77 1.00 19.85 -5.31
C GLY A 77 1.46 18.48 -5.86
N LEU A 78 0.68 17.44 -5.57
CA LEU A 78 0.88 16.08 -6.07
C LEU A 78 -0.45 15.47 -6.51
N HIS A 79 -0.51 14.97 -7.75
CA HIS A 79 -1.64 14.23 -8.28
C HIS A 79 -1.19 12.83 -8.71
N THR A 80 -1.80 11.81 -8.12
CA THR A 80 -1.52 10.40 -8.40
C THR A 80 -2.78 9.71 -8.86
N ALA A 81 -2.72 8.98 -9.98
CA ALA A 81 -3.81 8.17 -10.49
C ALA A 81 -3.29 6.79 -10.89
N ALA A 82 -4.15 5.78 -10.82
CA ALA A 82 -3.88 4.43 -11.27
C ALA A 82 -5.06 3.94 -12.11
N SER A 83 -4.78 3.18 -13.16
CA SER A 83 -5.77 2.50 -14.00
C SER A 83 -5.41 1.03 -14.08
N CYS A 84 -6.40 0.15 -13.94
CA CYS A 84 -6.21 -1.29 -13.90
C CYS A 84 -7.18 -1.98 -14.86
N TRP A 85 -6.71 -3.03 -15.51
CA TRP A 85 -7.54 -3.97 -16.26
C TRP A 85 -7.41 -5.34 -15.62
N TRP A 86 -8.43 -5.72 -14.86
CA TRP A 86 -8.39 -6.83 -13.90
C TRP A 86 -9.79 -7.36 -13.58
N ASP A 87 -9.90 -8.42 -12.80
CA ASP A 87 -11.19 -8.94 -12.34
C ASP A 87 -11.67 -8.18 -11.11
N SER A 88 -12.76 -7.41 -11.25
CA SER A 88 -13.31 -6.59 -10.15
C SER A 88 -13.91 -7.39 -8.99
N THR A 89 -14.04 -8.70 -9.12
CA THR A 89 -14.58 -9.57 -8.06
C THR A 89 -13.49 -10.08 -7.11
N THR A 90 -12.28 -10.28 -7.63
CA THR A 90 -11.17 -10.91 -6.91
C THR A 90 -9.98 -9.96 -6.70
N ASP A 91 -9.71 -9.08 -7.66
CA ASP A 91 -8.59 -8.15 -7.65
C ASP A 91 -8.96 -6.82 -6.98
N GLY A 92 -7.97 -6.14 -6.40
CA GLY A 92 -8.22 -4.89 -5.68
C GLY A 92 -6.99 -4.05 -5.44
N SER A 93 -7.22 -2.76 -5.12
CA SER A 93 -6.16 -1.86 -4.69
C SER A 93 -6.57 -1.01 -3.51
N ARG A 94 -5.56 -0.58 -2.74
CA ARG A 94 -5.71 0.41 -1.68
C ARG A 94 -4.59 1.42 -1.73
N THR A 95 -4.98 2.69 -1.68
CA THR A 95 -4.06 3.82 -1.54
C THR A 95 -4.21 4.41 -0.15
N VAL A 96 -3.11 4.48 0.59
CA VAL A 96 -3.03 5.17 1.88
C VAL A 96 -2.21 6.44 1.69
N ARG A 97 -2.77 7.55 2.19
CA ARG A 97 -2.09 8.83 2.30
C ARG A 97 -1.68 9.03 3.75
N TRP A 98 -0.39 9.26 3.96
CA TRP A 98 0.24 9.51 5.25
C TRP A 98 0.99 10.84 5.18
N GLU A 99 1.08 11.53 6.31
CA GLU A 99 1.82 12.78 6.39
C GLU A 99 2.40 13.02 7.78
N ASN A 100 3.51 13.76 7.82
CA ASN A 100 4.00 14.37 9.04
C ASN A 100 4.26 15.88 8.83
N LYS A 101 4.98 16.53 9.75
CA LYS A 101 5.27 17.97 9.64
C LYS A 101 6.08 18.37 8.41
N SER A 102 6.88 17.46 7.84
CA SER A 102 7.90 17.77 6.83
C SER A 102 7.71 17.08 5.47
N MET A 103 6.88 16.04 5.39
CA MET A 103 6.70 15.25 4.18
C MET A 103 5.33 14.59 4.08
N TYR A 104 4.96 14.23 2.86
CA TYR A 104 3.87 13.32 2.50
C TYR A 104 4.44 11.97 2.13
N CYS A 105 3.70 10.90 2.42
CA CYS A 105 3.93 9.56 1.90
C CYS A 105 2.63 9.02 1.33
N ILE A 106 2.64 8.61 0.06
CA ILE A 106 1.50 7.96 -0.59
C ILE A 106 1.95 6.56 -0.97
N CYS A 107 1.26 5.55 -0.43
CA CYS A 107 1.54 4.15 -0.75
C CYS A 107 0.29 3.50 -1.33
N THR A 108 0.44 2.84 -2.48
CA THR A 108 -0.62 2.11 -3.16
C THR A 108 -0.24 0.65 -3.29
N VAL A 109 -1.11 -0.24 -2.82
CA VAL A 109 -0.99 -1.68 -2.99
C VAL A 109 -2.04 -2.12 -3.99
N PHE A 110 -1.65 -2.99 -4.92
CA PHE A 110 -2.51 -3.75 -5.81
C PHE A 110 -2.36 -5.23 -5.46
N GLY A 111 -3.46 -5.94 -5.24
CA GLY A 111 -3.51 -7.38 -5.09
C GLY A 111 -4.24 -7.99 -6.29
N LEU A 112 -3.58 -8.92 -6.97
CA LEU A 112 -4.14 -9.65 -8.11
C LEU A 112 -4.22 -11.14 -7.77
N ALA A 113 -5.41 -11.72 -7.76
CA ALA A 113 -5.63 -13.12 -7.43
C ALA A 113 -4.92 -14.04 -8.45
N ILE A 114 -4.54 -15.25 -7.99
CA ILE A 114 -3.81 -16.26 -8.78
C ILE A 114 -4.70 -17.46 -9.05
#